data_AF-A0A930AKI0-F1
#
_entry.id   AF-A0A930AKI0-F1
#
_cell.length_a   1.000
_cell.length_b   1.000
_cell.length_c   1.000
_cell.angle_alpha   90.00
_cell.angle_beta   90.00
_cell.angle_gamma   90.00
#
_symmetry.space_group_name_H-M   'P 1'
#
loop_
_entity.id
_entity.type
_entity.pdbx_description
1 polymer ?
#
loop_
_entity_poly.entity_id
_entity_poly.type
_entity_poly.pdbx_seq_one_letter_code
_entity_poly.pdbx_strand_id
1 'polypeptide(L)'
;MKLTRWNIYKDMLYRLWKCDPHVIKMMLLEIVISVIEGFIAVLLPAAIIQFITRTQDWTILVLQILGLFAVYGLFSMWHVYLATRNSMQYVIPRQKLFILPVAKKVQELTYSYYETKPAQEKLENGIRALNMNMEGAEGVYHNTVIVFSAIFSLILYAVFISRIGLPILLALLCISFLHYGIYEKCYALYLKKDEEKAENYSKSRYFNSLSQKSAKGKDIRLYQMQDLLKTKMQENNDILVQKTIAASKYKGWIAQTDVILGFIRDGITYGYLIYLMMHGMIEMSSFVLYIGIVISYGQRFTALTAEIAKLHSNLDLTKRTYEFEMDKNVINQDGKKVIAPFDIVFENVSFRYPESEKYVLKNFNLHFTAGEKLALVGVNGAGKTTIVKLLSGLYTPTSGRILVNGIDLKEINKEDYFGKLGIVFQEIDLFSMTVGENISCMHEEDYD
;
A
#
# COMPACT_ATOMS: atom_id res chain seq x y z
N MET A 1 -11.61 -8.98 14.15
CA MET A 1 -10.32 -9.66 13.87
C MET A 1 -9.19 -8.84 14.48
N LYS A 2 -8.21 -9.44 15.16
CA LYS A 2 -6.98 -8.70 15.57
C LYS A 2 -6.15 -8.42 14.31
N LEU A 3 -5.84 -7.16 14.03
CA LEU A 3 -5.07 -6.71 12.87
C LEU A 3 -3.56 -6.94 13.06
N THR A 4 -3.17 -8.22 13.13
CA THR A 4 -1.77 -8.63 13.06
C THR A 4 -1.36 -8.81 11.59
N ARG A 5 -0.06 -8.64 11.28
CA ARG A 5 0.48 -8.83 9.92
C ARG A 5 0.08 -10.17 9.31
N TRP A 6 0.15 -11.25 10.10
CA TRP A 6 -0.21 -12.59 9.67
C TRP A 6 -1.70 -12.76 9.36
N ASN A 7 -2.59 -12.16 10.16
CA ASN A 7 -4.03 -12.23 9.90
C ASN A 7 -4.41 -11.44 8.66
N ILE A 8 -3.80 -10.27 8.46
CA ILE A 8 -3.97 -9.46 7.25
C ILE A 8 -3.49 -10.26 6.03
N TYR A 9 -2.28 -10.80 6.08
CA TYR A 9 -1.71 -11.61 5.00
C TYR A 9 -2.62 -12.78 4.59
N LYS A 10 -3.12 -13.55 5.58
CA LYS A 10 -4.06 -14.64 5.35
C LYS A 10 -5.37 -14.18 4.73
N ASP A 11 -5.95 -13.10 5.27
CA ASP A 11 -7.20 -12.55 4.76
C ASP A 11 -7.04 -12.05 3.32
N MET A 12 -5.91 -11.40 3.00
CA MET A 12 -5.60 -10.96 1.64
C MET A 12 -5.54 -12.13 0.65
N LEU A 13 -4.81 -13.19 0.97
CA LEU A 13 -4.74 -14.38 0.11
C LEU A 13 -6.11 -15.07 -0.03
N TYR A 14 -6.90 -15.09 1.04
CA TYR A 14 -8.26 -15.63 1.01
C TYR A 14 -9.21 -14.81 0.15
N ARG A 15 -9.19 -13.47 0.28
CA ARG A 15 -9.94 -12.55 -0.60
C ARG A 15 -9.50 -12.69 -2.05
N LEU A 16 -8.20 -12.82 -2.30
CA LEU A 16 -7.64 -13.03 -3.63
C LEU A 16 -8.13 -14.36 -4.23
N TRP A 17 -8.07 -15.46 -3.47
CA TRP A 17 -8.58 -16.77 -3.92
C TRP A 17 -10.06 -16.74 -4.27
N LYS A 18 -10.87 -16.03 -3.48
CA LYS A 18 -12.31 -15.86 -3.75
C LYS A 18 -12.59 -14.97 -4.95
N CYS A 19 -11.77 -13.95 -5.18
CA CYS A 19 -11.94 -12.98 -6.25
C CYS A 19 -11.50 -13.56 -7.60
N ASP A 20 -10.29 -14.12 -7.65
CA ASP A 20 -9.72 -14.72 -8.84
C ASP A 20 -8.66 -15.77 -8.46
N PRO A 21 -9.03 -17.06 -8.39
CA PRO A 21 -8.09 -18.13 -8.06
C PRO A 21 -7.05 -18.37 -9.16
N HIS A 22 -7.27 -17.86 -10.38
CA HIS A 22 -6.31 -17.99 -11.47
C HIS A 22 -5.03 -17.18 -11.18
N VAL A 23 -5.14 -16.04 -10.49
CA VAL A 23 -3.98 -15.24 -10.06
C VAL A 23 -3.05 -16.07 -9.17
N ILE A 24 -3.60 -16.79 -8.18
CA ILE A 24 -2.81 -17.62 -7.27
C ILE A 24 -2.14 -18.79 -8.01
N LYS A 25 -2.83 -19.42 -8.96
CA LYS A 25 -2.23 -20.47 -9.80
C LYS A 25 -1.03 -19.94 -10.59
N MET A 26 -1.14 -18.72 -11.11
CA MET A 26 -0.08 -18.08 -11.89
C MET A 26 1.08 -17.61 -11.02
N MET A 27 0.82 -17.18 -9.77
CA MET A 27 1.86 -16.94 -8.76
C MET A 27 2.66 -18.21 -8.49
N LEU A 28 1.99 -19.35 -8.27
CA LEU A 28 2.66 -20.62 -8.03
C LEU A 28 3.50 -21.08 -9.23
N LEU A 29 2.98 -20.90 -10.46
CA LEU A 29 3.71 -21.22 -11.68
C LEU A 29 4.97 -20.37 -11.84
N GLU A 30 4.87 -19.07 -11.58
CA GLU A 30 6.01 -18.15 -11.59
C GLU A 30 7.08 -18.58 -10.57
N ILE A 31 6.67 -18.93 -9.34
CA ILE A 31 7.58 -19.42 -8.30
C ILE A 31 8.36 -20.65 -8.80
N VAL A 32 7.67 -21.64 -9.36
CA VAL A 32 8.30 -22.88 -9.83
C VAL A 32 9.27 -22.60 -10.98
N ILE A 33 8.87 -21.80 -11.97
CA ILE A 33 9.70 -21.49 -13.13
C ILE A 33 10.93 -20.66 -12.72
N SER A 34 10.77 -19.70 -11.80
CA SER A 34 11.88 -18.88 -11.28
C SER A 34 12.93 -19.73 -10.56
N VAL A 35 12.50 -20.71 -9.75
CA VAL A 35 13.41 -21.64 -9.05
C VAL A 35 14.16 -22.53 -10.03
N ILE A 36 13.47 -23.07 -11.04
CA ILE A 36 14.09 -23.94 -12.06
C ILE A 36 15.08 -23.15 -12.91
N GLU A 37 14.68 -21.99 -13.44
CA GLU A 37 15.57 -21.10 -14.22
C GLU A 37 16.83 -20.76 -13.42
N GLY A 38 16.66 -20.30 -12.18
CA GLY A 38 17.78 -19.95 -11.31
C GLY A 38 18.71 -21.12 -11.02
N PHE A 39 18.19 -22.35 -10.95
CA PHE A 39 19.02 -23.54 -10.75
C PHE A 39 19.76 -23.95 -12.04
N ILE A 40 19.10 -23.89 -13.21
CA ILE A 40 19.74 -24.15 -14.52
C ILE A 40 20.89 -23.16 -14.74
N ALA A 41 20.68 -21.87 -14.41
CA ALA A 41 21.71 -20.84 -14.52
C ALA A 41 22.99 -21.21 -13.76
N VAL A 42 22.84 -21.78 -12.56
CA VAL A 42 23.95 -22.20 -11.70
C VAL A 42 24.66 -23.45 -12.22
N LEU A 43 23.91 -24.38 -12.82
CA LEU A 43 24.47 -25.59 -13.42
C LEU A 43 25.27 -25.32 -14.70
N LEU A 44 24.94 -24.24 -15.41
CA LEU A 44 25.38 -24.01 -16.78
C LEU A 44 26.92 -23.99 -16.93
N PRO A 45 27.70 -23.26 -16.11
CA PRO A 45 29.16 -23.28 -16.21
C PRO A 45 29.78 -24.66 -15.91
N ALA A 46 29.24 -25.37 -14.92
CA ALA A 46 29.73 -26.70 -14.54
C ALA A 46 29.46 -27.75 -15.63
N ALA A 47 28.28 -27.69 -16.24
CA ALA A 47 27.90 -28.56 -17.35
C ALA A 47 28.77 -28.31 -18.59
N ILE A 48 29.07 -27.04 -18.91
CA ILE A 48 29.98 -26.69 -20.02
C ILE A 48 31.37 -27.29 -19.79
N ILE A 49 31.93 -27.15 -18.58
CA ILE A 49 33.23 -27.76 -18.24
C ILE A 49 33.16 -29.28 -18.39
N GLN A 50 32.08 -29.91 -17.93
CA GLN A 50 31.89 -31.34 -18.07
C GLN A 50 31.83 -31.79 -19.54
N PHE A 51 31.17 -31.02 -20.41
CA PHE A 51 31.14 -31.30 -21.85
C PHE A 51 32.51 -31.12 -22.51
N ILE A 52 33.23 -30.05 -22.19
CA ILE A 52 34.59 -29.81 -22.71
C ILE A 52 35.54 -30.95 -22.33
N THR A 53 35.41 -31.49 -21.11
CA THR A 53 36.29 -32.57 -20.63
C THR A 53 35.92 -33.94 -21.20
N ARG A 54 34.64 -34.21 -21.50
CA ARG A 54 34.17 -35.55 -21.92
C ARG A 54 33.98 -35.72 -23.43
N THR A 55 33.64 -34.65 -24.14
CA THR A 55 33.25 -34.74 -25.56
C THR A 55 34.44 -34.42 -26.46
N GLN A 56 34.91 -35.40 -27.23
CA GLN A 56 36.05 -35.20 -28.16
C GLN A 56 35.63 -34.60 -29.51
N ASP A 57 34.39 -34.84 -29.95
CA ASP A 57 33.87 -34.30 -31.21
C ASP A 57 33.38 -32.86 -31.02
N TRP A 58 34.00 -31.93 -31.76
CA TRP A 58 33.68 -30.51 -31.73
C TRP A 58 32.21 -30.21 -32.08
N THR A 59 31.64 -30.94 -33.03
CA THR A 59 30.25 -30.73 -33.47
C THR A 59 29.28 -31.10 -32.36
N ILE A 60 29.52 -32.24 -31.71
CA ILE A 60 28.70 -32.72 -30.59
C ILE A 60 28.81 -31.77 -29.40
N LEU A 61 30.02 -31.27 -29.11
CA LEU A 61 30.25 -30.29 -28.04
C LEU A 61 29.44 -29.01 -28.27
N VAL A 62 29.52 -28.45 -29.49
CA VAL A 62 28.77 -27.23 -29.85
C VAL A 62 27.26 -27.46 -29.73
N LEU A 63 26.75 -28.60 -30.21
CA LEU A 63 25.32 -28.94 -30.11
C LEU A 63 24.86 -29.10 -28.66
N GLN A 64 25.67 -29.70 -27.78
CA GLN A 64 25.36 -29.82 -26.35
C GLN A 64 25.29 -28.46 -25.66
N ILE A 65 26.24 -27.57 -25.94
CA ILE A 65 26.27 -26.21 -25.39
C ILE A 65 25.06 -25.41 -25.90
N LEU A 66 24.78 -25.43 -27.21
CA LEU A 66 23.61 -24.76 -27.79
C LEU A 66 22.30 -25.30 -27.21
N GLY A 67 22.18 -26.62 -27.04
CA GLY A 67 21.02 -27.24 -26.40
C GLY A 67 20.82 -26.77 -24.96
N LEU A 68 21.90 -26.67 -24.18
CA LEU A 68 21.85 -26.17 -22.80
C LEU A 68 21.42 -24.69 -22.74
N PHE A 69 21.97 -23.85 -23.61
CA PHE A 69 21.56 -22.44 -23.70
C PHE A 69 20.12 -22.29 -24.21
N ALA A 70 19.66 -23.15 -25.12
CA ALA A 70 18.28 -23.15 -25.59
C ALA A 70 17.31 -23.50 -24.44
N VAL A 71 17.62 -24.52 -23.63
CA VAL A 71 16.83 -24.88 -22.45
C VAL A 71 16.80 -23.73 -21.44
N TYR A 72 17.95 -23.15 -21.10
CA TYR A 72 18.01 -21.99 -20.21
C TYR A 72 17.21 -20.81 -20.76
N GLY A 73 17.36 -20.49 -22.05
CA GLY A 73 16.65 -19.41 -22.73
C GLY A 73 15.14 -19.59 -22.73
N LEU A 74 14.64 -20.82 -22.90
CA LEU A 74 13.22 -21.12 -22.79
C LEU A 74 12.69 -20.84 -21.39
N PHE A 75 13.37 -21.31 -20.34
CA PHE A 75 12.96 -21.05 -18.95
C PHE A 75 13.04 -19.56 -18.61
N SER A 76 14.08 -18.87 -19.07
CA SER A 76 14.24 -17.43 -18.85
C SER A 76 13.15 -16.62 -19.54
N MET A 77 12.82 -16.96 -20.79
CA MET A 77 11.70 -16.35 -21.52
C MET A 77 10.38 -16.54 -20.78
N TRP A 78 10.09 -17.77 -20.34
CA TRP A 78 8.86 -18.06 -19.60
C TRP A 78 8.81 -17.36 -18.25
N HIS A 79 9.92 -17.30 -17.51
CA HIS A 79 10.00 -16.57 -16.24
C HIS A 79 9.71 -15.09 -16.44
N VAL A 80 10.39 -14.43 -17.39
CA VAL A 80 10.19 -13.00 -17.67
C VAL A 80 8.76 -12.71 -18.13
N TYR A 81 8.20 -13.55 -18.99
CA TYR A 81 6.81 -13.43 -19.42
C TYR A 81 5.84 -13.50 -18.24
N LEU A 82 5.99 -14.52 -17.38
CA LEU A 82 5.12 -14.72 -16.22
C LEU A 82 5.26 -13.60 -15.20
N ALA A 83 6.49 -13.20 -14.85
CA ALA A 83 6.76 -12.11 -13.92
C ALA A 83 6.14 -10.80 -14.40
N THR A 84 6.31 -10.47 -15.69
CA THR A 84 5.75 -9.24 -16.28
C THR A 84 4.22 -9.28 -16.32
N ARG A 85 3.64 -10.40 -16.76
CA ARG A 85 2.18 -10.60 -16.80
C ARG A 85 1.57 -10.51 -15.41
N ASN A 86 2.11 -11.27 -14.46
CA ASN A 86 1.58 -11.37 -13.10
C ASN A 86 1.71 -10.04 -12.36
N SER A 87 2.83 -9.34 -12.56
CA SER A 87 3.04 -7.99 -12.03
C SER A 87 1.89 -7.04 -12.39
N MET A 88 1.45 -7.05 -13.65
CA MET A 88 0.31 -6.23 -14.09
C MET A 88 -1.03 -6.77 -13.57
N GLN A 89 -1.16 -8.09 -13.45
CA GLN A 89 -2.39 -8.72 -12.98
C GLN A 89 -2.75 -8.32 -11.54
N TYR A 90 -1.77 -8.09 -10.66
CA TYR A 90 -2.02 -7.71 -9.25
C TYR A 90 -2.71 -6.35 -9.08
N VAL A 91 -2.70 -5.49 -10.10
CA VAL A 91 -3.44 -4.22 -10.10
C VAL A 91 -4.96 -4.47 -10.03
N ILE A 92 -5.47 -5.52 -10.67
CA ILE A 92 -6.90 -5.82 -10.72
C ILE A 92 -7.44 -6.19 -9.33
N PRO A 93 -6.84 -7.14 -8.57
CA PRO A 93 -7.21 -7.38 -7.19
C PRO A 93 -7.07 -6.16 -6.29
N ARG A 94 -6.01 -5.32 -6.45
CA ARG A 94 -5.89 -4.07 -5.70
C ARG A 94 -7.11 -3.16 -5.92
N GLN A 95 -7.50 -2.97 -7.18
CA GLN A 95 -8.66 -2.15 -7.53
C GLN A 95 -9.96 -2.74 -6.95
N LYS A 96 -10.23 -4.02 -7.21
CA LYS A 96 -11.50 -4.66 -6.84
C LYS A 96 -11.67 -4.88 -5.34
N LEU A 97 -10.60 -5.28 -4.65
CA LEU A 97 -10.67 -5.74 -3.25
C LEU A 97 -10.35 -4.65 -2.23
N PHE A 98 -9.74 -3.54 -2.64
CA PHE A 98 -9.34 -2.47 -1.72
C PHE A 98 -9.83 -1.10 -2.19
N ILE A 99 -9.48 -0.66 -3.41
CA ILE A 99 -9.82 0.70 -3.87
C ILE A 99 -11.34 0.91 -3.96
N LEU A 100 -12.07 -0.02 -4.59
CA LEU A 100 -13.53 0.10 -4.72
C LEU A 100 -14.26 0.06 -3.37
N PRO A 101 -13.98 -0.88 -2.45
CA PRO A 101 -14.56 -0.86 -1.11
C PRO A 101 -14.26 0.42 -0.32
N VAL A 102 -13.02 0.92 -0.38
CA VAL A 102 -12.66 2.20 0.25
C VAL A 102 -13.45 3.36 -0.37
N ALA A 103 -13.53 3.44 -1.69
CA ALA A 103 -14.29 4.48 -2.38
C ALA A 103 -15.77 4.47 -1.99
N LYS A 104 -16.40 3.29 -1.90
CA LYS A 104 -17.78 3.13 -1.41
C LYS A 104 -17.89 3.57 0.05
N LYS A 105 -16.98 3.12 0.91
CA LYS A 105 -16.98 3.47 2.33
C LYS A 105 -16.91 4.97 2.55
N VAL A 106 -16.10 5.69 1.77
CA VAL A 106 -16.00 7.16 1.82
C VAL A 106 -17.37 7.80 1.58
N GLN A 107 -18.17 7.30 0.64
CA GLN A 107 -19.51 7.86 0.35
C GLN A 107 -20.53 7.63 1.49
N GLU A 108 -20.26 6.68 2.38
CA GLU A 108 -21.13 6.35 3.51
C GLU A 108 -20.74 7.07 4.82
N LEU A 109 -19.59 7.76 4.86
CA LEU A 109 -19.11 8.41 6.09
C LEU A 109 -20.02 9.57 6.51
N THR A 110 -20.16 9.77 7.82
CA THR A 110 -20.87 10.94 8.33
C THR A 110 -20.13 12.23 7.99
N TYR A 111 -20.87 13.30 7.69
CA TYR A 111 -20.26 14.59 7.32
C TYR A 111 -19.29 15.10 8.41
N SER A 112 -19.64 14.93 9.69
CA SER A 112 -18.77 15.30 10.82
C SER A 112 -17.42 14.59 10.84
N TYR A 113 -17.30 13.42 10.19
CA TYR A 113 -16.03 12.71 10.07
C TYR A 113 -15.00 13.53 9.31
N TYR A 114 -15.43 14.28 8.29
CA TYR A 114 -14.54 15.09 7.46
C TYR A 114 -14.03 16.36 8.13
N GLU A 115 -14.49 16.70 9.34
CA GLU A 115 -14.13 17.95 10.01
C GLU A 115 -13.07 17.81 11.09
N THR A 116 -12.79 16.58 11.54
CA THR A 116 -11.77 16.36 12.59
C THR A 116 -10.45 15.94 11.98
N LYS A 117 -9.34 16.49 12.50
CA LYS A 117 -7.99 16.16 12.00
C LYS A 117 -7.68 14.66 12.11
N PRO A 118 -7.97 13.96 13.22
CA PRO A 118 -7.67 12.53 13.31
C PRO A 118 -8.42 11.68 12.28
N ALA A 119 -9.66 12.04 11.96
CA ALA A 119 -10.46 11.33 10.96
C ALA A 119 -9.98 11.62 9.54
N GLN A 120 -9.64 12.88 9.23
CA GLN A 120 -9.00 13.24 7.96
C GLN A 120 -7.67 12.50 7.77
N GLU A 121 -6.82 12.46 8.79
CA GLU A 121 -5.54 11.72 8.76
C GLU A 121 -5.77 10.22 8.55
N LYS A 122 -6.77 9.63 9.22
CA LYS A 122 -7.10 8.21 9.07
C LYS A 122 -7.59 7.90 7.65
N LEU A 123 -8.50 8.71 7.12
CA LEU A 123 -9.00 8.63 5.75
C LEU A 123 -7.85 8.74 4.74
N GLU A 124 -7.03 9.77 4.87
CA GLU A 124 -5.92 10.05 3.97
C GLU A 124 -4.88 8.93 4.01
N ASN A 125 -4.55 8.41 5.19
CA ASN A 125 -3.64 7.29 5.37
C ASN A 125 -4.20 5.98 4.76
N GLY A 126 -5.49 5.72 4.93
CA GLY A 126 -6.17 4.54 4.38
C GLY A 126 -6.23 4.54 2.85
N ILE A 127 -6.48 5.71 2.25
CA ILE A 127 -6.47 5.90 0.79
C ILE A 127 -5.04 5.86 0.24
N ARG A 128 -4.10 6.57 0.88
CA ARG A 128 -2.70 6.65 0.42
C ARG A 128 -2.04 5.28 0.37
N ALA A 129 -2.39 4.38 1.29
CA ALA A 129 -1.91 3.00 1.31
C ALA A 129 -2.20 2.20 0.03
N LEU A 130 -3.12 2.68 -0.83
CA LEU A 130 -3.54 2.02 -2.07
C LEU A 130 -3.07 2.72 -3.35
N ASN A 131 -2.51 3.93 -3.26
CA ASN A 131 -2.27 4.80 -4.41
C ASN A 131 -0.92 4.60 -5.11
N MET A 132 -0.09 3.66 -4.63
CA MET A 132 1.22 3.38 -5.21
C MET A 132 1.27 1.97 -5.81
N ASN A 133 1.82 1.87 -7.02
CA ASN A 133 2.13 0.58 -7.64
C ASN A 133 3.29 -0.08 -6.91
N MET A 134 3.34 -1.42 -6.91
CA MET A 134 4.37 -2.21 -6.23
C MET A 134 4.45 -2.04 -4.70
N GLU A 135 3.56 -1.25 -4.09
CA GLU A 135 3.51 -0.99 -2.64
C GLU A 135 2.14 -1.34 -2.05
N GLY A 136 2.05 -1.36 -0.72
CA GLY A 136 0.81 -1.65 0.00
C GLY A 136 0.22 -3.00 -0.38
N ALA A 137 -1.08 -3.02 -0.68
CA ALA A 137 -1.80 -4.25 -0.95
C ALA A 137 -1.28 -5.00 -2.18
N GLU A 138 -0.89 -4.28 -3.24
CA GLU A 138 -0.29 -4.88 -4.44
C GLU A 138 1.12 -5.40 -4.14
N GLY A 139 1.92 -4.61 -3.41
CA GLY A 139 3.27 -4.98 -2.98
C GLY A 139 3.32 -6.31 -2.23
N VAL A 140 2.33 -6.59 -1.37
CA VAL A 140 2.22 -7.89 -0.67
C VAL A 140 2.21 -9.08 -1.63
N TYR A 141 1.53 -8.98 -2.78
CA TYR A 141 1.48 -10.07 -3.77
C TYR A 141 2.83 -10.25 -4.48
N HIS A 142 3.47 -9.16 -4.88
CA HIS A 142 4.82 -9.20 -5.47
C HIS A 142 5.84 -9.80 -4.50
N ASN A 143 5.92 -9.28 -3.27
CA ASN A 143 6.88 -9.77 -2.29
C ASN A 143 6.60 -11.24 -1.93
N THR A 144 5.34 -11.69 -1.95
CA THR A 144 4.99 -13.09 -1.72
C THR A 144 5.69 -14.00 -2.73
N VAL A 145 5.57 -13.72 -4.03
CA VAL A 145 6.19 -14.55 -5.06
C VAL A 145 7.71 -14.58 -4.90
N ILE A 146 8.33 -13.42 -4.68
CA ILE A 146 9.79 -13.33 -4.54
C ILE A 146 10.28 -14.06 -3.29
N VAL A 147 9.61 -13.88 -2.14
CA VAL A 147 9.95 -14.55 -0.87
C VAL A 147 9.86 -16.06 -1.00
N PHE A 148 8.76 -16.59 -1.54
CA PHE A 148 8.63 -18.04 -1.72
C PHE A 148 9.63 -18.60 -2.74
N SER A 149 9.86 -17.91 -3.85
CA SER A 149 10.87 -18.31 -4.84
C SER A 149 12.28 -18.36 -4.24
N ALA A 150 12.63 -17.38 -3.40
CA ALA A 150 13.89 -17.35 -2.69
C ALA A 150 13.99 -18.47 -1.65
N ILE A 151 12.94 -18.72 -0.85
CA ILE A 151 12.91 -19.82 0.12
C ILE A 151 13.13 -21.17 -0.57
N PHE A 152 12.39 -21.46 -1.65
CA PHE A 152 12.53 -22.72 -2.37
C PHE A 152 13.90 -22.86 -3.04
N SER A 153 14.45 -21.77 -3.59
CA SER A 153 15.82 -21.75 -4.13
C SER A 153 16.86 -22.05 -3.05
N LEU A 154 16.73 -21.44 -1.87
CA LEU A 154 17.64 -21.67 -0.74
C LEU A 154 17.55 -23.09 -0.20
N ILE A 155 16.34 -23.67 -0.13
CA ILE A 155 16.15 -25.09 0.23
C ILE A 155 16.87 -25.98 -0.78
N LEU A 156 16.70 -25.72 -2.08
CA LEU A 156 17.37 -26.47 -3.13
C LEU A 156 18.90 -26.38 -3.00
N TYR A 157 19.45 -25.18 -2.82
CA TYR A 157 20.89 -25.00 -2.61
C TYR A 157 21.38 -25.69 -1.33
N ALA A 158 20.63 -25.60 -0.23
CA ALA A 158 20.97 -26.28 1.02
C ALA A 158 21.04 -27.81 0.84
N VAL A 159 20.12 -28.41 0.08
CA VAL A 159 20.16 -29.84 -0.25
C VAL A 159 21.45 -30.20 -1.01
N PHE A 160 21.88 -29.40 -1.99
CA PHE A 160 23.13 -29.66 -2.71
C PHE A 160 24.36 -29.48 -1.83
N ILE A 161 24.42 -28.42 -1.02
CA ILE A 161 25.55 -28.14 -0.13
C ILE A 161 25.67 -29.22 0.96
N SER A 162 24.55 -29.76 1.43
CA SER A 162 24.53 -30.84 2.44
C SER A 162 25.25 -32.11 1.98
N ARG A 163 25.36 -32.34 0.66
CA ARG A 163 26.08 -33.50 0.09
C ARG A 163 27.60 -33.35 0.14
N ILE A 164 28.11 -32.12 0.24
CA ILE A 164 29.55 -31.83 0.32
C ILE A 164 30.03 -32.02 1.76
N GLY A 165 29.29 -31.46 2.72
CA GLY A 165 29.65 -31.50 4.12
C GLY A 165 28.74 -30.65 5.01
N LEU A 166 28.27 -31.25 6.09
CA LEU A 166 27.47 -30.58 7.12
C LEU A 166 28.14 -29.33 7.71
N PRO A 167 29.48 -29.28 7.94
CA PRO A 167 30.12 -28.09 8.50
C PRO A 167 29.98 -26.83 7.64
N ILE A 168 30.05 -26.94 6.31
CA ILE A 168 29.85 -25.78 5.42
C ILE A 168 28.41 -25.27 5.53
N LEU A 169 27.43 -26.19 5.49
CA LEU A 169 26.03 -25.81 5.59
C LEU A 169 25.76 -25.06 6.89
N LEU A 170 26.30 -25.54 8.01
CA LEU A 170 26.19 -24.85 9.31
C LEU A 170 26.89 -23.49 9.28
N ALA A 171 28.08 -23.37 8.70
CA ALA A 171 28.78 -22.08 8.56
C ALA A 171 27.96 -21.07 7.73
N LEU A 172 27.35 -21.51 6.62
CA LEU A 172 26.48 -20.68 5.80
C LEU A 172 25.24 -20.22 6.57
N LEU A 173 24.58 -21.12 7.30
CA LEU A 173 23.41 -20.80 8.11
C LEU A 173 23.76 -19.81 9.24
N CYS A 174 24.91 -19.99 9.90
CA CYS A 174 25.40 -19.07 10.93
C CYS A 174 25.65 -17.66 10.36
N ILE A 175 26.34 -17.55 9.21
CA ILE A 175 26.56 -16.26 8.54
C ILE A 175 25.24 -15.63 8.10
N SER A 176 24.30 -16.45 7.64
CA SER A 176 22.96 -16.02 7.22
C SER A 176 22.15 -15.45 8.39
N PHE A 177 22.17 -16.12 9.55
CA PHE A 177 21.51 -15.63 10.75
C PHE A 177 22.12 -14.31 11.24
N LEU A 178 23.45 -14.21 11.24
CA LEU A 178 24.15 -12.98 11.58
C LEU A 178 23.78 -11.84 10.62
N HIS A 179 23.77 -12.11 9.31
CA HIS A 179 23.36 -11.15 8.28
C HIS A 179 21.93 -10.65 8.53
N TYR A 180 20.98 -11.56 8.76
CA TYR A 180 19.59 -11.22 9.04
C TYR A 180 19.46 -10.32 10.28
N GLY A 181 20.11 -10.65 11.39
CA GLY A 181 20.02 -9.87 12.63
C GLY A 181 20.59 -8.44 12.49
N ILE A 182 21.70 -8.28 11.77
CA ILE A 182 22.27 -6.95 11.48
C ILE A 182 21.35 -6.18 10.53
N TYR A 183 20.86 -6.83 9.47
CA TYR A 183 19.94 -6.23 8.52
C TYR A 183 18.69 -5.70 9.22
N GLU A 184 18.02 -6.52 10.03
CA GLU A 184 16.78 -6.15 10.72
C GLU A 184 16.99 -4.93 11.62
N LYS A 185 18.08 -4.90 12.39
CA LYS A 185 18.42 -3.77 13.26
C LYS A 185 18.71 -2.50 12.48
N CYS A 186 19.50 -2.57 11.42
CA CYS A 186 19.79 -1.41 10.57
C CYS A 186 18.55 -0.91 9.82
N TYR A 187 17.69 -1.83 9.36
CA TYR A 187 16.47 -1.48 8.64
C TYR A 187 15.42 -0.84 9.58
N ALA A 188 15.30 -1.31 10.82
CA ALA A 188 14.46 -0.67 11.83
C ALA A 188 14.90 0.77 12.13
N LEU A 189 16.22 1.02 12.22
CA LEU A 189 16.77 2.36 12.37
C LEU A 189 16.52 3.24 11.13
N TYR A 190 16.62 2.67 9.93
CA TYR A 190 16.24 3.34 8.68
C TYR A 190 14.78 3.79 8.72
N LEU A 191 13.84 2.90 9.04
CA LEU A 191 12.41 3.21 9.09
C LEU A 191 12.10 4.32 10.10
N LYS A 192 12.67 4.23 11.32
CA LYS A 192 12.50 5.26 12.34
C LYS A 192 12.96 6.65 11.87
N LYS A 193 14.06 6.70 11.09
CA LYS A 193 14.54 7.95 10.50
C LYS A 193 13.73 8.40 9.29
N ASP A 194 13.15 7.48 8.55
CA ASP A 194 12.27 7.80 7.43
C ASP A 194 10.95 8.42 7.89
N GLU A 195 10.41 7.97 9.03
CA GLU A 195 9.21 8.55 9.67
C GLU A 195 9.37 10.04 10.01
N GLU A 196 10.58 10.50 10.36
CA GLU A 196 10.87 11.92 10.63
C GLU A 196 10.57 12.83 9.41
N LYS A 197 10.39 12.27 8.20
CA LYS A 197 10.05 13.02 6.98
C LYS A 197 8.55 13.26 6.79
N ALA A 198 7.68 12.61 7.56
CA ALA A 198 6.23 12.63 7.34
C ALA A 198 5.65 14.05 7.27
N GLU A 199 6.03 14.93 8.21
CA GLU A 199 5.60 16.33 8.22
C GLU A 199 6.02 17.08 6.95
N ASN A 200 7.28 16.94 6.55
CA ASN A 200 7.82 17.59 5.36
C ASN A 200 7.17 17.08 4.08
N TYR A 201 6.82 15.78 4.00
CA TYR A 201 6.03 15.25 2.88
C TYR A 201 4.63 15.85 2.83
N SER A 202 3.98 16.05 3.98
CA SER A 202 2.68 16.76 4.03
C SER A 202 2.81 18.21 3.57
N LYS A 203 3.87 18.93 3.97
CA LYS A 203 4.17 20.28 3.46
C LYS A 203 4.42 20.29 1.95
N SER A 204 5.22 19.36 1.42
CA SER A 204 5.45 19.25 -0.03
C SER A 204 4.17 19.02 -0.81
N ARG A 205 3.27 18.16 -0.30
CA ARG A 205 1.96 17.92 -0.93
C ARG A 205 1.06 19.14 -0.88
N TYR A 206 1.04 19.85 0.25
CA TYR A 206 0.31 21.12 0.36
C TYR A 206 0.79 22.14 -0.67
N PHE A 207 2.10 22.36 -0.77
CA PHE A 207 2.67 23.26 -1.77
C PHE A 207 2.34 22.83 -3.20
N ASN A 208 2.46 21.54 -3.51
CA ASN A 208 2.13 21.01 -4.83
C ASN A 208 0.64 21.21 -5.17
N SER A 209 -0.27 20.93 -4.23
CA SER A 209 -1.69 21.20 -4.36
C SER A 209 -1.98 22.68 -4.60
N LEU A 210 -1.29 23.57 -3.88
CA LEU A 210 -1.44 25.02 -4.04
C LEU A 210 -1.04 25.48 -5.45
N SER A 211 0.07 24.94 -5.98
CA SER A 211 0.60 25.30 -7.30
C SER A 211 -0.22 24.76 -8.47
N GLN A 212 -0.94 23.64 -8.29
CA GLN A 212 -1.71 23.00 -9.35
C GLN A 212 -3.16 23.50 -9.47
N LYS A 213 -3.72 24.15 -8.44
CA LYS A 213 -5.10 24.64 -8.44
C LYS A 213 -5.21 25.99 -9.17
N SER A 214 -5.93 26.00 -10.29
CA SER A 214 -6.18 27.21 -11.10
C SER A 214 -6.75 28.39 -10.29
N ALA A 215 -7.68 28.11 -9.36
CA ALA A 215 -8.26 29.10 -8.46
C ALA A 215 -7.19 29.81 -7.61
N LYS A 216 -6.23 29.05 -7.06
CA LYS A 216 -5.14 29.58 -6.24
C LYS A 216 -4.05 30.27 -7.06
N GLY A 217 -3.89 29.86 -8.32
CA GLY A 217 -2.96 30.50 -9.26
C GLY A 217 -3.27 31.98 -9.52
N LYS A 218 -4.53 32.40 -9.43
CA LYS A 218 -4.92 33.83 -9.55
C LYS A 218 -4.35 34.64 -8.39
N ASP A 219 -4.56 34.19 -7.15
CA ASP A 219 -4.04 34.85 -5.95
C ASP A 219 -2.50 34.92 -5.98
N ILE A 220 -1.84 33.83 -6.33
CA ILE A 220 -0.37 33.78 -6.42
C ILE A 220 0.16 34.84 -7.38
N ARG A 221 -0.47 35.01 -8.55
CA ARG A 221 -0.06 36.04 -9.54
C ARG A 221 -0.41 37.45 -9.09
N LEU A 222 -1.60 37.64 -8.52
CA LEU A 222 -2.08 38.94 -8.07
C LEU A 222 -1.21 39.50 -6.94
N TYR A 223 -0.85 38.66 -5.98
CA TYR A 223 -0.02 39.03 -4.82
C TYR A 223 1.48 38.78 -5.03
N GLN A 224 1.89 38.35 -6.23
CA GLN A 224 3.29 38.07 -6.60
C GLN A 224 4.00 37.10 -5.61
N MET A 225 3.31 36.03 -5.21
CA MET A 225 3.80 35.10 -4.19
C MET A 225 4.77 34.02 -4.72
N GLN A 226 5.19 34.09 -5.98
CA GLN A 226 5.99 33.04 -6.62
C GLN A 226 7.31 32.80 -5.88
N ASP A 227 8.02 33.87 -5.51
CA ASP A 227 9.32 33.77 -4.84
C ASP A 227 9.20 33.26 -3.41
N LEU A 228 8.16 33.70 -2.68
CA LEU A 228 7.87 33.20 -1.33
C LEU A 228 7.60 31.68 -1.36
N LEU A 229 6.74 31.23 -2.27
CA LEU A 229 6.41 29.81 -2.41
C LEU A 229 7.63 29.00 -2.84
N LYS A 230 8.39 29.49 -3.82
CA LYS A 230 9.63 28.85 -4.26
C LYS A 230 10.62 28.69 -3.11
N THR A 231 10.82 29.74 -2.32
CA THR A 231 11.73 29.73 -1.17
C THR A 231 11.27 28.72 -0.11
N LYS A 232 9.97 28.72 0.24
CA LYS A 232 9.42 27.76 1.22
C LYS A 232 9.48 26.31 0.72
N MET A 233 9.27 26.08 -0.56
CA MET A 233 9.43 24.77 -1.17
C MET A 233 10.90 24.31 -1.15
N GLN A 234 11.84 25.20 -1.46
CA GLN A 234 13.27 24.93 -1.41
C GLN A 234 13.73 24.60 0.02
N GLU A 235 13.41 25.42 1.01
CA GLU A 235 13.70 25.16 2.43
C GLU A 235 13.18 23.78 2.87
N ASN A 236 11.94 23.44 2.53
CA ASN A 236 11.35 22.15 2.89
C ASN A 236 12.04 20.98 2.16
N ASN A 237 12.43 21.18 0.90
CA ASN A 237 13.13 20.19 0.10
C ASN A 237 14.56 19.94 0.64
N ASP A 238 15.29 20.98 1.03
CA ASP A 238 16.62 20.86 1.60
C ASP A 238 16.59 20.04 2.91
N ILE A 239 15.59 20.28 3.76
CA ILE A 239 15.37 19.48 4.97
C ILE A 239 15.04 18.03 4.60
N LEU A 240 14.20 17.78 3.59
CA LEU A 240 13.88 16.42 3.11
C LEU A 240 15.13 15.69 2.60
N VAL A 241 15.99 16.38 1.84
CA VAL A 241 17.25 15.85 1.33
C VAL A 241 18.16 15.48 2.48
N GLN A 242 18.35 16.36 3.48
CA GLN A 242 19.18 16.07 4.65
C GLN A 242 18.66 14.88 5.47
N LYS A 243 17.35 14.84 5.75
CA LYS A 243 16.72 13.69 6.42
C LYS A 243 16.85 12.41 5.60
N THR A 244 16.78 12.50 4.28
CA THR A 244 16.94 11.35 3.37
C THR A 244 18.37 10.84 3.38
N ILE A 245 19.37 11.71 3.32
CA ILE A 245 20.77 11.33 3.45
C ILE A 245 21.02 10.66 4.81
N ALA A 246 20.49 11.23 5.90
CA ALA A 246 20.63 10.67 7.24
C ALA A 246 20.02 9.27 7.37
N ALA A 247 18.83 9.03 6.81
CA ALA A 247 18.21 7.72 6.78
C ALA A 247 19.01 6.74 5.88
N SER A 248 19.41 7.18 4.68
CA SER A 248 20.15 6.36 3.71
C SER A 248 21.50 5.86 4.23
N LYS A 249 22.12 6.51 5.23
CA LYS A 249 23.31 5.98 5.92
C LYS A 249 23.10 4.54 6.41
N TYR A 250 21.92 4.23 6.96
CA TYR A 250 21.61 2.88 7.45
C TYR A 250 21.49 1.86 6.32
N LYS A 251 20.97 2.26 5.14
CA LYS A 251 21.04 1.42 3.93
C LYS A 251 22.48 1.18 3.48
N GLY A 252 23.34 2.19 3.61
CA GLY A 252 24.77 2.05 3.38
C GLY A 252 25.42 1.01 4.31
N TRP A 253 25.13 1.06 5.61
CA TRP A 253 25.61 0.06 6.57
C TRP A 253 25.15 -1.37 6.26
N ILE A 254 23.90 -1.53 5.80
CA ILE A 254 23.38 -2.82 5.31
C ILE A 254 24.23 -3.33 4.14
N ALA A 255 24.46 -2.49 3.13
CA ALA A 255 25.25 -2.87 1.95
C ALA A 255 26.69 -3.26 2.32
N GLN A 256 27.33 -2.52 3.22
CA GLN A 256 28.70 -2.84 3.66
C GLN A 256 28.76 -4.16 4.44
N THR A 257 27.75 -4.45 5.27
CA THR A 257 27.65 -5.71 6.01
C THR A 257 27.51 -6.89 5.06
N ASP A 258 26.68 -6.76 4.02
CA ASP A 258 26.50 -7.79 2.98
C ASP A 258 27.83 -8.10 2.26
N VAL A 259 28.60 -7.06 1.88
CA VAL A 259 29.92 -7.25 1.26
C VAL A 259 30.91 -7.96 2.19
N ILE A 260 31.00 -7.54 3.46
CA ILE A 260 31.95 -8.11 4.42
C ILE A 260 31.60 -9.57 4.74
N LEU A 261 30.32 -9.85 5.03
CA LEU A 261 29.87 -11.21 5.33
C LEU A 261 29.94 -12.10 4.10
N GLY A 262 29.67 -11.57 2.90
CA GLY A 262 29.88 -12.25 1.63
C GLY A 262 31.34 -12.64 1.42
N PHE A 263 32.29 -11.72 1.66
CA PHE A 263 33.72 -12.00 1.55
C PHE A 263 34.16 -13.12 2.51
N ILE A 264 33.71 -13.08 3.77
CA ILE A 264 34.02 -14.12 4.77
C ILE A 264 33.43 -15.48 4.34
N ARG A 265 32.15 -15.48 3.92
CA ARG A 265 31.45 -16.66 3.43
C ARG A 265 32.19 -17.31 2.26
N ASP A 266 32.53 -16.50 1.27
CA ASP A 266 33.18 -16.97 0.04
C ASP A 266 34.60 -17.46 0.33
N GLY A 267 35.35 -16.77 1.20
CA GLY A 267 36.68 -17.21 1.63
C GLY A 267 36.67 -18.57 2.33
N ILE A 268 35.77 -18.78 3.30
CA ILE A 268 35.63 -20.06 4.01
C ILE A 268 35.22 -21.16 3.03
N THR A 269 34.24 -20.88 2.19
CA THR A 269 33.67 -21.90 1.32
C THR A 269 34.61 -22.27 0.19
N TYR A 270 35.27 -21.30 -0.44
CA TYR A 270 36.25 -21.56 -1.50
C TYR A 270 37.48 -22.26 -0.94
N GLY A 271 37.98 -21.85 0.24
CA GLY A 271 39.08 -22.56 0.90
C GLY A 271 38.78 -24.03 1.13
N TYR A 272 37.57 -24.36 1.59
CA TYR A 272 37.15 -25.74 1.78
C TYR A 272 36.94 -26.50 0.45
N LEU A 273 36.32 -25.87 -0.55
CA LEU A 273 36.13 -26.49 -1.88
C LEU A 273 37.48 -26.75 -2.57
N ILE A 274 38.45 -25.84 -2.44
CA ILE A 274 39.83 -26.02 -2.95
C ILE A 274 40.48 -27.20 -2.23
N TYR A 275 40.37 -27.28 -0.90
CA TYR A 275 40.88 -28.40 -0.13
C TYR A 275 40.32 -29.75 -0.62
N LEU A 276 39.00 -29.84 -0.81
CA LEU A 276 38.36 -31.04 -1.34
C LEU A 276 38.85 -31.41 -2.75
N MET A 277 39.01 -30.42 -3.62
CA MET A 277 39.48 -30.64 -4.99
C MET A 277 40.95 -31.12 -5.01
N MET A 278 41.82 -30.51 -4.20
CA MET A 278 43.25 -30.88 -4.11
C MET A 278 43.45 -32.30 -3.57
N HIS A 279 42.53 -32.79 -2.74
CA HIS A 279 42.57 -34.17 -2.23
C HIS A 279 41.81 -35.16 -3.13
N GLY A 280 41.37 -34.73 -4.31
CA GLY A 280 40.68 -35.58 -5.29
C GLY A 280 39.29 -36.04 -4.84
N MET A 281 38.70 -35.41 -3.81
CA MET A 281 37.36 -35.76 -3.31
C MET A 281 36.24 -35.21 -4.20
N ILE A 282 36.52 -34.16 -4.99
CA ILE A 282 35.57 -33.59 -5.97
C ILE A 282 36.27 -33.34 -7.31
N GLU A 283 35.51 -33.48 -8.40
CA GLU A 283 35.97 -33.13 -9.75
C GLU A 283 35.93 -31.61 -10.00
N MET A 284 36.66 -31.14 -11.00
CA MET A 284 36.70 -29.72 -11.40
C MET A 284 35.31 -29.16 -11.76
N SER A 285 34.46 -29.97 -12.41
CA SER A 285 33.06 -29.61 -12.73
C SER A 285 32.23 -29.38 -11.46
N SER A 286 32.39 -30.24 -10.46
CA SER A 286 31.71 -30.16 -9.16
C SER A 286 32.18 -28.95 -8.36
N PHE A 287 33.48 -28.65 -8.40
CA PHE A 287 34.04 -27.44 -7.80
C PHE A 287 33.36 -26.17 -8.34
N VAL A 288 33.25 -26.05 -9.67
CA VAL A 288 32.59 -24.89 -10.32
C VAL A 288 31.10 -24.83 -9.98
N LEU A 289 30.41 -25.98 -9.96
CA LEU A 289 29.01 -26.04 -9.55
C LEU A 289 28.81 -25.48 -8.14
N TYR A 290 29.60 -25.95 -7.18
CA TYR A 290 29.43 -25.56 -5.79
C TYR A 290 29.80 -24.09 -5.52
N ILE A 291 30.79 -23.54 -6.24
CA ILE A 291 31.04 -22.09 -6.24
C ILE A 291 29.79 -21.34 -6.73
N GLY A 292 29.22 -21.75 -7.86
CA GLY A 292 28.01 -21.13 -8.41
C GLY A 292 26.82 -21.20 -7.45
N ILE A 293 26.64 -22.33 -6.76
CA ILE A 293 25.60 -22.52 -5.75
C ILE A 293 25.82 -21.58 -4.56
N VAL A 294 27.06 -21.42 -4.08
CA VAL A 294 27.36 -20.57 -2.91
C VAL A 294 27.17 -19.09 -3.21
N ILE A 295 27.60 -18.64 -4.40
CA ILE A 295 27.36 -17.27 -4.87
C ILE A 295 25.85 -17.01 -4.95
N SER A 296 25.11 -17.93 -5.58
CA SER A 296 23.67 -17.78 -5.79
C SER A 296 22.89 -17.88 -4.48
N TYR A 297 23.29 -18.75 -3.56
CA TYR A 297 22.77 -18.81 -2.20
C TYR A 297 22.91 -17.46 -1.51
N GLY A 298 24.10 -16.87 -1.59
CA GLY A 298 24.37 -15.55 -1.05
C GLY A 298 23.43 -14.48 -1.56
N GLN A 299 23.36 -14.33 -2.88
CA GLN A 299 22.49 -13.34 -3.53
C GLN A 299 21.01 -13.57 -3.19
N ARG A 300 20.54 -14.82 -3.21
CA ARG A 300 19.15 -15.17 -2.87
C ARG A 300 18.84 -14.91 -1.39
N PHE A 301 19.79 -15.13 -0.49
CA PHE A 301 19.61 -14.87 0.94
C PHE A 301 19.50 -13.37 1.25
N THR A 302 20.38 -12.56 0.65
CA THR A 302 20.33 -11.10 0.78
C THR A 302 19.02 -10.56 0.20
N ALA A 303 18.62 -11.02 -0.98
CA ALA A 303 17.33 -10.66 -1.58
C ALA A 303 16.14 -11.06 -0.68
N LEU A 304 16.12 -12.30 -0.15
CA LEU A 304 15.06 -12.75 0.76
C LEU A 304 14.91 -11.85 1.97
N THR A 305 16.03 -11.49 2.60
CA THR A 305 16.05 -10.62 3.79
C THR A 305 15.44 -9.25 3.48
N ALA A 306 15.80 -8.67 2.34
CA ALA A 306 15.25 -7.39 1.90
C ALA A 306 13.74 -7.47 1.58
N GLU A 307 13.31 -8.54 0.93
CA GLU A 307 11.91 -8.72 0.53
C GLU A 307 10.99 -9.06 1.71
N ILE A 308 11.47 -9.77 2.74
CA ILE A 308 10.72 -9.94 4.01
C ILE A 308 10.48 -8.59 4.68
N ALA A 309 11.51 -7.73 4.72
CA ALA A 309 11.39 -6.41 5.32
C ALA A 309 10.38 -5.52 4.55
N LYS A 310 10.41 -5.57 3.21
CA LYS A 310 9.41 -4.91 2.36
C LYS A 310 8.01 -5.48 2.56
N LEU A 311 7.86 -6.81 2.63
CA LEU A 311 6.58 -7.46 2.88
C LEU A 311 5.98 -6.99 4.21
N HIS A 312 6.77 -6.90 5.27
CA HIS A 312 6.33 -6.33 6.55
C HIS A 312 5.86 -4.88 6.42
N SER A 313 6.64 -4.05 5.72
CA SER A 313 6.26 -2.65 5.48
C SER A 313 4.96 -2.52 4.67
N ASN A 314 4.79 -3.33 3.62
CA ASN A 314 3.59 -3.37 2.79
C ASN A 314 2.36 -3.88 3.57
N LEU A 315 2.54 -4.84 4.46
CA LEU A 315 1.48 -5.29 5.37
C LEU A 315 1.09 -4.20 6.38
N ASP A 316 2.05 -3.46 6.93
CA ASP A 316 1.79 -2.34 7.84
C ASP A 316 1.10 -1.17 7.12
N LEU A 317 1.44 -0.93 5.85
CA LEU A 317 0.76 0.06 5.03
C LEU A 317 -0.70 -0.37 4.75
N THR A 318 -0.89 -1.62 4.33
CA THR A 318 -2.23 -2.19 4.06
C THR A 318 -3.10 -2.24 5.32
N LYS A 319 -2.50 -2.42 6.50
CA LYS A 319 -3.20 -2.36 7.78
C LYS A 319 -3.97 -1.05 7.98
N ARG A 320 -3.44 0.08 7.51
CA ARG A 320 -4.11 1.40 7.58
C ARG A 320 -5.44 1.40 6.82
N THR A 321 -5.49 0.72 5.67
CA THR A 321 -6.72 0.52 4.90
C THR A 321 -7.73 -0.34 5.68
N TYR A 322 -7.29 -1.44 6.29
CA TYR A 322 -8.16 -2.26 7.14
C TYR A 322 -8.71 -1.48 8.34
N GLU A 323 -7.89 -0.66 8.99
CA GLU A 323 -8.32 0.19 10.11
C GLU A 323 -9.37 1.22 9.67
N PHE A 324 -9.24 1.73 8.45
CA PHE A 324 -10.23 2.61 7.82
C PHE A 324 -11.53 1.87 7.46
N GLU A 325 -11.45 0.70 6.81
CA GLU A 325 -12.63 -0.13 6.48
C GLU A 325 -13.45 -0.49 7.73
N MET A 326 -12.77 -0.75 8.85
CA MET A 326 -13.40 -1.09 10.14
C MET A 326 -14.00 0.10 10.89
N ASP A 327 -13.88 1.32 10.37
CA ASP A 327 -14.48 2.52 10.98
C ASP A 327 -16.01 2.45 10.93
N LYS A 328 -16.65 2.78 12.05
CA LYS A 328 -18.11 2.69 12.22
C LYS A 328 -18.82 4.03 12.05
N ASN A 329 -18.10 5.11 11.77
CA ASN A 329 -18.69 6.44 11.59
C ASN A 329 -19.35 6.60 10.20
N VAL A 330 -20.34 5.75 9.92
CA VAL A 330 -21.17 5.79 8.72
C VAL A 330 -22.56 6.34 9.02
N ILE A 331 -23.22 6.87 8.00
CA ILE A 331 -24.61 7.31 8.09
C ILE A 331 -25.53 6.14 8.47
N ASN A 332 -26.57 6.42 9.25
CA ASN A 332 -27.52 5.41 9.68
C ASN A 332 -28.48 5.06 8.52
N GLN A 333 -28.34 3.87 7.95
CA GLN A 333 -29.20 3.35 6.88
C GLN A 333 -30.27 2.37 7.40
N ASP A 334 -30.18 1.90 8.65
CA ASP A 334 -31.13 0.92 9.22
C ASP A 334 -32.25 1.58 10.05
N GLY A 335 -32.33 2.91 10.03
CA GLY A 335 -33.27 3.69 10.81
C GLY A 335 -34.73 3.63 10.33
N LYS A 336 -35.62 4.32 11.06
CA LYS A 336 -37.03 4.48 10.71
C LYS A 336 -37.16 5.33 9.44
N LYS A 337 -37.98 4.91 8.49
CA LYS A 337 -38.35 5.71 7.32
C LYS A 337 -39.34 6.80 7.72
N VAL A 338 -39.29 7.93 7.03
CA VAL A 338 -40.19 9.07 7.26
C VAL A 338 -40.97 9.46 6.01
N ILE A 339 -42.17 10.00 6.22
CA ILE A 339 -43.13 10.36 5.17
C ILE A 339 -43.25 11.89 5.12
N ALA A 340 -43.18 12.48 3.93
CA ALA A 340 -43.44 13.91 3.73
C ALA A 340 -44.96 14.18 3.69
N PRO A 341 -45.44 15.39 4.06
CA PRO A 341 -44.66 16.56 4.47
C PRO A 341 -44.09 16.45 5.89
N PHE A 342 -43.03 17.23 6.17
CA PHE A 342 -42.32 17.17 7.44
C PHE A 342 -42.79 18.23 8.43
N ASP A 343 -43.11 17.80 9.65
CA ASP A 343 -43.22 18.60 10.86
C ASP A 343 -41.92 18.49 11.66
N ILE A 344 -41.23 19.60 11.90
CA ILE A 344 -39.87 19.60 12.43
C ILE A 344 -39.78 20.39 13.73
N VAL A 345 -39.27 19.75 14.78
CA VAL A 345 -39.13 20.37 16.11
C VAL A 345 -37.69 20.29 16.60
N PHE A 346 -37.09 21.45 16.86
CA PHE A 346 -35.86 21.57 17.64
C PHE A 346 -36.23 21.71 19.11
N GLU A 347 -35.81 20.77 19.95
CA GLU A 347 -36.07 20.77 21.39
C GLU A 347 -34.77 20.95 22.17
N ASN A 348 -34.60 22.14 22.76
CA ASN A 348 -33.45 22.52 23.59
C ASN A 348 -32.10 22.21 22.95
N VAL A 349 -31.99 22.43 21.64
CA VAL A 349 -30.82 22.06 20.85
C VAL A 349 -29.63 22.95 21.21
N SER A 350 -28.55 22.33 21.68
CA SER A 350 -27.25 22.99 21.82
C SER A 350 -26.23 22.30 20.94
N PHE A 351 -25.41 23.09 20.26
CA PHE A 351 -24.43 22.57 19.30
C PHE A 351 -23.13 23.35 19.33
N ARG A 352 -22.02 22.60 19.28
CA ARG A 352 -20.67 23.08 18.99
C ARG A 352 -20.06 22.22 17.88
N TYR A 353 -19.29 22.85 16.99
CA TYR A 353 -18.56 22.11 15.95
C TYR A 353 -17.50 21.18 16.57
N PRO A 354 -17.11 20.11 15.88
CA PRO A 354 -16.00 19.26 16.33
C PRO A 354 -14.75 20.08 16.61
N GLU A 355 -13.97 19.69 17.64
CA GLU A 355 -12.76 20.39 18.09
C GLU A 355 -12.98 21.85 18.57
N SER A 356 -14.22 22.32 18.71
CA SER A 356 -14.54 23.64 19.24
C SER A 356 -15.11 23.58 20.66
N GLU A 357 -14.60 24.45 21.54
CA GLU A 357 -15.18 24.65 22.88
C GLU A 357 -16.38 25.61 22.87
N LYS A 358 -16.57 26.38 21.78
CA LYS A 358 -17.62 27.40 21.70
C LYS A 358 -18.91 26.82 21.12
N TYR A 359 -19.98 26.91 21.90
CA TYR A 359 -21.33 26.64 21.41
C TYR A 359 -21.75 27.71 20.39
N VAL A 360 -22.21 27.25 19.24
CA VAL A 360 -22.83 28.08 18.19
C VAL A 360 -24.34 28.24 18.46
N LEU A 361 -24.98 27.20 19.00
CA LEU A 361 -26.36 27.23 19.46
C LEU A 361 -26.42 26.77 20.92
N LYS A 362 -27.26 27.42 21.73
CA LYS A 362 -27.53 27.05 23.13
C LYS A 362 -29.02 27.07 23.38
N ASN A 363 -29.58 25.96 23.84
CA ASN A 363 -31.01 25.79 24.18
C ASN A 363 -31.95 26.32 23.09
N PHE A 364 -31.61 26.06 21.83
CA PHE A 364 -32.38 26.52 20.68
C PHE A 364 -33.67 25.71 20.54
N ASN A 365 -34.79 26.41 20.45
CA ASN A 365 -36.11 25.83 20.26
C ASN A 365 -36.76 26.46 19.03
N LEU A 366 -37.29 25.62 18.14
CA LEU A 366 -37.96 26.05 16.91
C LEU A 366 -38.93 24.95 16.49
N HIS A 367 -40.13 25.32 16.09
CA HIS A 367 -41.09 24.42 15.47
C HIS A 367 -41.39 24.95 14.07
N PHE A 368 -41.28 24.06 13.08
CA PHE A 368 -41.57 24.32 11.68
C PHE A 368 -42.63 23.32 11.23
N THR A 369 -43.83 23.80 10.91
CA THR A 369 -44.94 22.94 10.50
C THR A 369 -44.97 22.74 8.99
N ALA A 370 -45.54 21.62 8.56
CA ALA A 370 -45.67 21.27 7.16
C ALA A 370 -46.37 22.37 6.33
N GLY A 371 -45.70 22.81 5.25
CA GLY A 371 -46.24 23.80 4.32
C GLY A 371 -45.90 25.26 4.66
N GLU A 372 -45.29 25.52 5.81
CA GLU A 372 -44.81 26.87 6.16
C GLU A 372 -43.57 27.26 5.35
N LYS A 373 -43.39 28.58 5.18
CA LYS A 373 -42.17 29.17 4.61
C LYS A 373 -41.53 30.04 5.68
N LEU A 374 -40.41 29.58 6.22
CA LEU A 374 -39.69 30.28 7.29
C LEU A 374 -38.44 30.98 6.73
N ALA A 375 -38.25 32.25 7.09
CA ALA A 375 -37.03 32.99 6.81
C ALA A 375 -36.19 33.17 8.08
N LEU A 376 -34.95 32.66 8.09
CA LEU A 376 -34.00 32.85 9.18
C LEU A 376 -33.13 34.08 8.93
N VAL A 377 -33.33 35.14 9.72
CA VAL A 377 -32.56 36.40 9.66
C VAL A 377 -31.68 36.58 10.90
N GLY A 378 -30.54 37.24 10.73
CA GLY A 378 -29.62 37.52 11.84
C GLY A 378 -28.23 37.92 11.36
N VAL A 379 -27.39 38.37 12.28
CA VAL A 379 -26.00 38.78 11.99
C VAL A 379 -25.15 37.61 11.48
N ASN A 380 -24.03 37.91 10.81
CA ASN A 380 -23.05 36.89 10.42
C ASN A 380 -22.49 36.18 11.66
N GLY A 381 -22.40 34.85 11.60
CA GLY A 381 -21.99 34.04 12.76
C GLY A 381 -23.11 33.69 13.76
N ALA A 382 -24.36 34.14 13.55
CA ALA A 382 -25.49 33.81 14.44
C ALA A 382 -25.94 32.32 14.40
N GLY A 383 -25.28 31.46 13.61
CA GLY A 383 -25.60 30.03 13.54
C GLY A 383 -26.66 29.63 12.49
N LYS A 384 -27.08 30.54 11.60
CA LYS A 384 -28.08 30.27 10.54
C LYS A 384 -27.73 29.04 9.69
N THR A 385 -26.53 29.01 9.12
CA THR A 385 -26.03 27.87 8.33
C THR A 385 -25.92 26.61 9.17
N THR A 386 -25.59 26.73 10.46
CA THR A 386 -25.54 25.61 11.40
C THR A 386 -26.92 24.99 11.63
N ILE A 387 -27.98 25.80 11.73
CA ILE A 387 -29.36 25.30 11.85
C ILE A 387 -29.72 24.47 10.61
N VAL A 388 -29.42 24.96 9.41
CA VAL A 388 -29.67 24.22 8.15
C VAL A 388 -28.85 22.92 8.08
N LYS A 389 -27.58 22.95 8.51
CA LYS A 389 -26.71 21.77 8.60
C LYS A 389 -27.19 20.72 9.62
N LEU A 390 -27.80 21.16 10.72
CA LEU A 390 -28.41 20.27 11.72
C LEU A 390 -29.75 19.71 11.23
N LEU A 391 -30.59 20.55 10.62
CA LEU A 391 -31.88 20.18 10.02
C LEU A 391 -31.73 19.10 8.96
N SER A 392 -30.73 19.28 8.10
CA SER A 392 -30.36 18.32 7.06
C SER A 392 -29.74 17.05 7.61
N GLY A 393 -29.42 16.98 8.90
CA GLY A 393 -28.86 15.79 9.52
C GLY A 393 -27.39 15.53 9.18
N LEU A 394 -26.68 16.51 8.61
CA LEU A 394 -25.22 16.46 8.41
C LEU A 394 -24.47 16.48 9.75
N TYR A 395 -25.08 17.07 10.78
CA TYR A 395 -24.57 17.06 12.14
C TYR A 395 -25.59 16.53 13.12
N THR A 396 -25.06 16.04 14.24
CA THR A 396 -25.87 15.65 15.40
C THR A 396 -25.72 16.72 16.48
N PRO A 397 -26.82 17.19 17.11
CA PRO A 397 -26.76 18.08 18.26
C PRO A 397 -25.85 17.55 19.37
N THR A 398 -25.15 18.46 20.06
CA THR A 398 -24.35 18.12 21.26
C THR A 398 -25.28 17.75 22.43
N SER A 399 -26.39 18.47 22.58
CA SER A 399 -27.48 18.15 23.50
C SER A 399 -28.83 18.61 22.93
N GLY A 400 -29.92 18.12 23.51
CA GLY A 400 -31.26 18.25 22.93
C GLY A 400 -31.46 17.28 21.76
N ARG A 401 -32.55 17.48 21.02
CA ARG A 401 -32.92 16.63 19.88
C ARG A 401 -33.66 17.39 18.80
N ILE A 402 -33.65 16.83 17.60
CA ILE A 402 -34.41 17.32 16.45
C ILE A 402 -35.38 16.21 16.08
N LEU A 403 -36.67 16.52 16.05
CA LEU A 403 -37.72 15.59 15.70
C LEU A 403 -38.20 15.88 14.28
N VAL A 404 -38.41 14.84 13.48
CA VAL A 404 -39.09 14.90 12.18
C VAL A 404 -40.31 13.99 12.29
N ASN A 405 -41.51 14.57 12.21
CA ASN A 405 -42.79 13.90 12.46
C ASN A 405 -42.79 13.14 13.81
N GLY A 406 -42.20 13.75 14.84
CA GLY A 406 -42.08 13.16 16.18
C GLY A 406 -40.99 12.09 16.35
N ILE A 407 -40.25 11.72 15.30
CA ILE A 407 -39.15 10.75 15.36
C ILE A 407 -37.82 11.50 15.48
N ASP A 408 -36.94 11.10 16.41
CA ASP A 408 -35.61 11.70 16.54
C ASP A 408 -34.80 11.49 15.25
N LEU A 409 -34.23 12.58 14.73
CA LEU A 409 -33.43 12.62 13.51
C LEU A 409 -32.22 11.68 13.53
N LYS A 410 -31.77 11.22 14.70
CA LYS A 410 -30.72 10.19 14.83
C LYS A 410 -31.21 8.77 14.55
N GLU A 411 -32.50 8.51 14.79
CA GLU A 411 -33.14 7.20 14.59
C GLU A 411 -33.66 7.00 13.16
N ILE A 412 -33.67 8.06 12.36
CA ILE A 412 -34.17 8.04 10.98
C ILE A 412 -33.13 7.45 10.02
N ASN A 413 -33.61 6.67 9.04
CA ASN A 413 -32.80 6.24 7.90
C ASN A 413 -32.39 7.48 7.08
N LYS A 414 -31.09 7.76 7.03
CA LYS A 414 -30.54 8.97 6.41
C LYS A 414 -30.70 8.99 4.89
N GLU A 415 -30.59 7.85 4.23
CA GLU A 415 -30.79 7.74 2.79
C GLU A 415 -32.24 8.06 2.39
N ASP A 416 -33.20 7.49 3.14
CA ASP A 416 -34.63 7.76 2.98
C ASP A 416 -34.98 9.23 3.25
N TYR A 417 -34.31 9.86 4.23
CA TYR A 417 -34.50 11.27 4.57
C TYR A 417 -33.89 12.19 3.50
N PHE A 418 -32.65 11.92 3.07
CA PHE A 418 -31.97 12.72 2.05
C PHE A 418 -32.71 12.69 0.71
N GLY A 419 -33.28 11.54 0.33
CA GLY A 419 -34.11 11.42 -0.88
C GLY A 419 -35.39 12.27 -0.89
N LYS A 420 -35.75 12.89 0.24
CA LYS A 420 -36.92 13.77 0.38
C LYS A 420 -36.56 15.24 0.65
N LEU A 421 -35.27 15.57 0.70
CA LEU A 421 -34.79 16.93 0.95
C LEU A 421 -34.19 17.54 -0.33
N GLY A 422 -34.64 18.74 -0.68
CA GLY A 422 -33.94 19.62 -1.63
C GLY A 422 -33.19 20.70 -0.85
N ILE A 423 -31.85 20.68 -0.90
CA ILE A 423 -31.01 21.66 -0.19
C ILE A 423 -30.09 22.35 -1.19
N VAL A 424 -30.10 23.69 -1.16
CA VAL A 424 -29.16 24.52 -1.92
C VAL A 424 -28.19 25.18 -0.93
N PHE A 425 -26.94 24.70 -0.91
CA PHE A 425 -25.89 25.30 -0.09
C PHE A 425 -25.31 26.56 -0.78
N GLN A 426 -24.63 27.40 0.00
CA GLN A 426 -24.04 28.65 -0.49
C GLN A 426 -22.91 28.41 -1.49
N GLU A 427 -22.12 27.35 -1.28
CA GLU A 427 -21.08 26.90 -2.20
C GLU A 427 -21.64 25.75 -3.04
N ILE A 428 -21.56 25.89 -4.36
CA ILE A 428 -21.99 24.87 -5.33
C ILE A 428 -20.73 24.34 -6.01
N ASP A 429 -20.46 23.05 -5.82
CA ASP A 429 -19.43 22.33 -6.54
C ASP A 429 -20.08 21.60 -7.72
N LEU A 430 -19.62 21.91 -8.94
CA LEU A 430 -20.03 21.19 -10.14
C LEU A 430 -19.07 20.03 -10.39
N PHE A 431 -19.62 18.86 -10.69
CA PHE A 431 -18.87 17.72 -11.17
C PHE A 431 -18.40 17.97 -12.60
N SER A 432 -17.25 17.39 -12.98
CA SER A 432 -16.72 17.45 -14.34
C SER A 432 -17.50 16.49 -15.27
N MET A 433 -18.78 16.80 -15.41
CA MET A 433 -19.85 16.05 -16.10
C MET A 433 -20.70 17.04 -16.90
N THR A 434 -21.65 16.56 -17.70
CA THR A 434 -22.55 17.46 -18.44
C THR A 434 -23.46 18.27 -17.49
N VAL A 435 -24.09 19.32 -18.02
CA VAL A 435 -25.07 20.11 -17.26
C VAL A 435 -26.27 19.26 -16.84
N GLY A 436 -26.72 18.37 -17.74
CA GLY A 436 -27.82 17.44 -17.45
C GLY A 436 -27.46 16.50 -16.31
N GLU A 437 -26.31 15.83 -16.38
CA GLU A 437 -25.80 14.93 -15.33
C GLU A 437 -25.63 15.64 -13.98
N ASN A 438 -25.15 16.89 -13.96
CA ASN A 438 -25.03 17.68 -12.73
C ASN A 438 -26.39 18.05 -12.10
N ILE A 439 -27.44 18.23 -12.91
CA ILE A 439 -28.78 18.60 -12.43
C ILE A 439 -29.59 17.37 -12.04
N SER A 440 -29.58 16.33 -12.88
CA SER A 440 -30.36 15.11 -12.67
C SER A 440 -29.69 14.16 -11.67
N CYS A 441 -28.37 14.25 -11.52
CA CYS A 441 -27.53 13.23 -10.87
C CYS A 441 -27.69 11.83 -11.48
N MET A 442 -28.07 11.76 -12.75
CA MET A 442 -28.23 10.52 -13.54
C MET A 442 -27.30 10.57 -14.75
N HIS A 443 -27.00 9.42 -15.35
CA HIS A 443 -26.23 9.38 -16.60
C HIS A 443 -27.03 9.97 -17.76
N GLU A 444 -26.34 10.45 -18.80
CA GLU A 444 -26.95 11.10 -19.96
C GLU A 444 -28.03 10.23 -20.67
N GLU A 445 -27.94 8.92 -20.55
CA GLU A 445 -28.91 7.97 -21.12
C GLU A 445 -30.19 7.82 -20.27
N ASP A 446 -30.20 8.34 -19.05
CA ASP A 446 -31.25 8.08 -18.04
C ASP A 446 -32.16 9.29 -17.77
N TYR A 447 -31.96 10.43 -18.46
CA TYR A 447 -32.81 11.62 -18.31
C TYR A 447 -33.28 12.21 -19.65
N ASP A 448 -34.52 12.71 -19.66
CA ASP A 448 -35.23 13.24 -20.85
C ASP A 448 -34.69 14.58 -21.38
#